data_AF-A0A6J0SQQ8-F1
#
_entry.id   AF-A0A6J0SQQ8-F1
#
_cell.length_a   1.000
_cell.length_b   1.000
_cell.length_c   1.000
_cell.angle_alpha   90.00
_cell.angle_beta   90.00
_cell.angle_gamma   90.00
#
_symmetry.space_group_name_H-M   'P 1'
#
loop_
_entity.id
_entity.type
_entity.pdbx_description
1 polymer ?
#
loop_
_entity_poly.entity_id
_entity_poly.type
_entity_poly.pdbx_seq_one_letter_code
_entity_poly.pdbx_strand_id
1 'polypeptide(L)'
;MDGVVEAAAGAAAEEEPPPLPHLSCDSGNVSQSHSSASGIGDEDAAAEGGAYQGDLLLASAAADYAAYLLPSGSVASGGQIESLEKSLEDLLTRVDEFVGMLDMIRSDSSQVVNESVPHIHAKAVEMRQLYKKIDKLEAFVKMVGNSVAGMEEQISKAESDLGTFPNTLKKFLHTINVPSFLNKSSSSRQSQTLYEAPALFKTEDYFPCVGGTQYV
;
A
#
# COMPACT_ATOMS: atom_id res chain seq x y z
N MET A 1 -14.24 9.32 20.41
CA MET A 1 -14.60 10.71 20.10
C MET A 1 -13.35 11.39 19.59
N ASP A 2 -13.17 11.79 18.34
CA ASP A 2 -13.89 11.57 17.09
C ASP A 2 -12.84 11.84 16.01
N GLY A 3 -12.63 10.87 15.12
CA GLY A 3 -11.88 11.10 13.89
C GLY A 3 -12.83 11.74 12.90
N VAL A 4 -12.54 12.97 12.47
CA VAL A 4 -13.29 13.61 11.40
C VAL A 4 -12.72 13.10 10.08
N VAL A 5 -13.40 12.09 9.53
CA VAL A 5 -13.31 11.66 8.14
C VAL A 5 -14.20 12.61 7.35
N GLU A 6 -13.60 13.49 6.55
CA GLU A 6 -14.36 14.32 5.61
C GLU A 6 -14.39 13.62 4.24
N ALA A 7 -15.53 13.02 3.95
CA ALA A 7 -15.90 12.54 2.64
C ALA A 7 -16.54 13.70 1.87
N ALA A 8 -15.99 14.05 0.71
CA ALA A 8 -16.67 14.90 -0.27
C ALA A 8 -16.84 14.11 -1.58
N ALA A 9 -18.08 13.70 -1.80
CA ALA A 9 -18.56 13.11 -3.03
C ALA A 9 -18.98 14.19 -4.03
N GLY A 10 -18.74 13.92 -5.32
CA GLY A 10 -19.66 14.23 -6.40
C GLY A 10 -19.79 15.68 -6.86
N ALA A 11 -19.23 15.96 -8.03
CA ALA A 11 -19.91 16.78 -9.03
C ALA A 11 -19.37 16.40 -10.43
N ALA A 12 -20.15 15.60 -11.14
CA ALA A 12 -20.00 15.44 -12.58
C ALA A 12 -20.41 16.76 -13.23
N ALA A 13 -19.47 17.45 -13.86
CA ALA A 13 -19.74 18.51 -14.79
C ALA A 13 -19.62 17.90 -16.20
N GLU A 14 -20.78 17.66 -16.82
CA GLU A 14 -20.87 17.56 -18.28
C GLU A 14 -20.47 18.93 -18.84
N GLU A 15 -19.33 19.01 -19.52
CA GLU A 15 -19.00 20.15 -20.38
C GLU A 15 -19.17 19.71 -21.82
N GLU A 16 -20.25 20.25 -22.41
CA GLU A 16 -20.75 20.13 -23.77
C GLU A 16 -19.65 20.43 -24.82
N PRO A 17 -19.48 19.57 -25.85
CA PRO A 17 -18.51 19.84 -26.91
C PRO A 17 -18.90 21.07 -27.74
N PRO A 18 -17.94 21.90 -28.19
CA PRO A 18 -18.21 23.16 -28.89
C PRO A 18 -18.96 22.93 -30.22
N PRO A 19 -19.78 23.90 -30.66
CA PRO A 19 -20.70 23.70 -31.77
C PRO A 19 -19.96 23.54 -33.09
N LEU A 20 -20.41 22.55 -33.87
CA LEU A 20 -19.94 22.29 -35.23
C LEU A 20 -20.12 23.54 -36.10
N PRO A 21 -19.16 23.89 -36.98
CA PRO A 21 -19.31 25.01 -37.87
C PRO A 21 -20.52 24.80 -38.78
N HIS A 22 -21.41 25.78 -38.76
CA HIS A 22 -22.61 25.86 -39.57
C HIS A 22 -22.28 25.58 -41.05
N LEU A 23 -22.76 24.45 -41.55
CA LEU A 23 -22.87 24.19 -42.98
C LEU A 23 -23.81 25.26 -43.55
N SER A 24 -23.22 26.31 -44.11
CA SER A 24 -23.93 27.26 -44.96
C SER A 24 -24.51 26.48 -46.14
N CYS A 25 -25.79 26.13 -46.03
CA CYS A 25 -26.61 25.71 -47.16
C CYS A 25 -26.72 26.90 -48.11
N ASP A 26 -25.76 27.04 -49.02
CA ASP A 26 -25.93 27.90 -50.18
C ASP A 26 -26.88 27.19 -51.15
N SER A 27 -28.13 27.63 -51.09
CA SER A 27 -29.22 27.24 -51.98
C SER A 27 -28.83 27.49 -53.42
N GLY A 28 -28.84 26.42 -54.20
CA GLY A 28 -28.31 26.37 -55.56
C GLY A 28 -28.85 27.44 -56.50
N ASN A 29 -27.93 28.19 -57.08
CA ASN A 29 -28.14 28.84 -58.35
C ASN A 29 -27.87 27.81 -59.46
N VAL A 30 -28.94 27.21 -59.98
CA VAL A 30 -28.90 26.44 -61.22
C VAL A 30 -28.71 27.43 -62.36
N SER A 31 -27.48 27.58 -62.84
CA SER A 31 -27.23 28.18 -64.14
C SER A 31 -27.86 27.28 -65.20
N GLN A 32 -29.03 27.68 -65.72
CA GLN A 32 -29.60 27.08 -66.91
C GLN A 32 -28.79 27.50 -68.13
N SER A 33 -27.70 26.78 -68.36
CA SER A 33 -27.04 26.80 -69.67
C SER A 33 -27.97 26.13 -70.66
N HIS A 34 -28.54 26.92 -71.57
CA HIS A 34 -29.16 26.42 -72.79
C HIS A 34 -28.05 25.83 -73.66
N SER A 35 -27.90 24.51 -73.61
CA SER A 35 -27.15 23.79 -74.62
C SER A 35 -27.92 23.91 -75.94
N SER A 36 -27.38 24.69 -76.87
CA SER A 36 -27.75 24.58 -78.28
C SER A 36 -27.40 23.17 -78.74
N ALA A 37 -28.40 22.29 -78.77
CA ALA A 37 -28.34 21.07 -79.56
C ALA A 37 -28.37 21.50 -81.02
N SER A 38 -27.20 21.59 -81.66
CA SER A 38 -27.16 21.64 -83.12
C SER A 38 -27.85 20.39 -83.64
N GLY A 39 -28.93 20.62 -84.37
CA GLY A 39 -29.74 19.58 -84.99
C GLY A 39 -28.87 18.65 -85.82
N ILE A 40 -29.09 17.36 -85.58
CA ILE A 40 -28.96 16.30 -86.57
C ILE A 40 -29.63 16.79 -87.86
N GLY A 41 -28.80 17.15 -88.83
CA GLY A 41 -29.16 17.19 -90.24
C GLY A 41 -28.86 15.80 -90.78
N ASP A 42 -29.92 15.09 -91.14
CA ASP A 42 -29.82 13.88 -91.95
C ASP A 42 -29.25 14.27 -93.31
N GLU A 43 -27.98 13.99 -93.55
CA GLU A 43 -27.45 13.78 -94.89
C GLU A 43 -26.28 12.80 -94.86
N ASP A 44 -26.47 11.74 -95.62
CA ASP A 44 -25.55 10.64 -95.87
C ASP A 44 -24.10 11.09 -96.09
N ALA A 45 -23.21 10.79 -95.13
CA ALA A 45 -21.85 10.28 -95.36
C ALA A 45 -21.02 10.27 -94.06
N ALA A 46 -20.37 9.13 -93.80
CA ALA A 46 -19.24 8.95 -92.88
C ALA A 46 -19.52 8.93 -91.35
N ALA A 47 -20.46 8.10 -90.91
CA ALA A 47 -20.70 7.80 -89.49
C ALA A 47 -19.81 6.67 -88.91
N GLU A 48 -18.48 6.78 -89.07
CA GLU A 48 -17.49 5.91 -88.39
C GLU A 48 -16.37 6.75 -87.73
N GLY A 49 -16.56 8.07 -87.57
CA GLY A 49 -15.53 8.97 -87.01
C GLY A 49 -15.92 9.68 -85.71
N GLY A 50 -17.22 9.84 -85.43
CA GLY A 50 -17.72 10.70 -84.34
C GLY A 50 -17.89 10.00 -82.98
N ALA A 51 -18.31 8.74 -82.97
CA ALA A 51 -18.48 7.96 -81.72
C ALA A 51 -17.13 7.77 -80.99
N TYR A 52 -16.09 7.45 -81.76
CA TYR A 52 -14.73 7.30 -81.26
C TYR A 52 -14.16 8.60 -80.68
N GLN A 53 -14.55 9.77 -81.21
CA GLN A 53 -14.11 11.07 -80.73
C GLN A 53 -14.82 11.47 -79.42
N GLY A 54 -16.11 11.17 -79.28
CA GLY A 54 -16.87 11.42 -78.04
C GLY A 54 -16.38 10.54 -76.88
N ASP A 55 -16.14 9.26 -77.15
CA ASP A 55 -15.57 8.33 -76.16
C ASP A 55 -14.15 8.73 -75.75
N LEU A 56 -13.34 9.24 -76.69
CA LEU A 56 -12.00 9.76 -76.39
C LEU A 56 -12.05 11.00 -75.49
N LEU A 57 -13.00 11.91 -75.72
CA LEU A 57 -13.19 13.10 -74.89
C LEU A 57 -13.72 12.75 -73.49
N LEU A 58 -14.65 11.79 -73.40
CA LEU A 58 -15.13 11.28 -72.12
C LEU A 58 -14.02 10.56 -71.35
N ALA A 59 -13.21 9.74 -72.03
CA ALA A 59 -12.05 9.08 -71.45
C ALA A 59 -11.00 10.10 -70.99
N SER A 60 -10.75 11.16 -71.76
CA SER A 60 -9.86 12.26 -71.38
C SER A 60 -10.39 13.00 -70.16
N ALA A 61 -11.67 13.38 -70.15
CA ALA A 61 -12.28 14.10 -69.04
C ALA A 61 -12.34 13.24 -67.76
N ALA A 62 -12.63 11.94 -67.89
CA ALA A 62 -12.59 11.00 -66.79
C ALA A 62 -11.15 10.82 -66.26
N ALA A 63 -10.14 10.81 -67.13
CA ALA A 63 -8.74 10.76 -66.74
C ALA A 63 -8.30 12.04 -66.01
N ASP A 64 -8.69 13.21 -66.50
CA ASP A 64 -8.41 14.50 -65.86
C ASP A 64 -9.09 14.61 -64.49
N TYR A 65 -10.34 14.15 -64.37
CA TYR A 65 -11.06 14.10 -63.10
C TYR A 65 -10.45 13.07 -62.14
N ALA A 66 -10.05 11.90 -62.64
CA ALA A 66 -9.36 10.89 -61.85
C ALA A 66 -8.01 11.41 -61.32
N ALA A 67 -7.28 12.21 -62.10
CA ALA A 67 -6.05 12.89 -61.67
C ALA A 67 -6.25 13.96 -60.58
N TYR A 68 -7.49 14.45 -60.40
CA TYR A 68 -7.82 15.34 -59.28
C TYR A 68 -8.15 14.56 -58.00
N LEU A 69 -8.80 13.40 -58.11
CA LEU A 69 -9.15 12.53 -56.99
C LEU A 69 -7.98 11.67 -56.50
N LEU A 70 -7.15 11.20 -57.43
CA LEU A 70 -5.89 10.55 -57.19
C LEU A 70 -4.84 11.65 -57.32
N PRO A 71 -4.22 12.13 -56.24
CA PRO A 71 -3.19 13.17 -56.33
C PRO A 71 -2.18 12.78 -57.41
N SER A 72 -2.27 13.46 -58.56
CA SER A 72 -1.50 13.11 -59.76
C SER A 72 -0.03 13.41 -59.48
N GLY A 73 0.67 12.38 -59.01
CA GLY A 73 1.92 12.53 -58.26
C GLY A 73 1.94 11.56 -57.08
N SER A 74 1.86 10.27 -57.39
CA SER A 74 1.86 9.10 -56.48
C SER A 74 2.85 9.13 -55.31
N VAL A 75 3.83 10.05 -55.32
CA VAL A 75 4.87 10.18 -54.30
C VAL A 75 4.43 11.05 -53.10
N ALA A 76 3.64 12.12 -53.31
CA ALA A 76 3.27 13.06 -52.24
C ALA A 76 2.06 12.59 -51.40
N SER A 77 1.09 11.90 -52.03
CA SER A 77 0.00 11.23 -51.31
C SER A 77 0.43 9.86 -50.80
N GLY A 78 1.30 9.16 -51.53
CA GLY A 78 1.91 7.89 -51.08
C GLY A 78 2.69 8.08 -49.78
N GLY A 79 3.54 9.11 -49.69
CA GLY A 79 4.30 9.38 -48.47
C GLY A 79 3.44 9.75 -47.24
N GLN A 80 2.28 10.39 -47.43
CA GLN A 80 1.35 10.67 -46.33
C GLN A 80 0.63 9.40 -45.85
N ILE A 81 0.24 8.53 -46.78
CA ILE A 81 -0.37 7.23 -46.47
C ILE A 81 0.66 6.32 -45.79
N GLU A 82 1.88 6.22 -46.31
CA GLU A 82 2.97 5.45 -45.70
C GLU A 82 3.35 5.97 -44.30
N SER A 83 3.35 7.29 -44.09
CA SER A 83 3.57 7.89 -42.77
C SER A 83 2.45 7.53 -41.79
N LEU A 84 1.19 7.54 -42.25
CA LEU A 84 0.04 7.12 -41.45
C LEU A 84 0.10 5.63 -41.11
N GLU A 85 0.41 4.78 -42.09
CA GLU A 85 0.60 3.33 -41.89
C GLU A 85 1.71 3.08 -40.87
N LYS A 86 2.86 3.74 -41.01
CA LYS A 86 3.94 3.64 -40.03
C LYS A 86 3.50 4.09 -38.63
N SER A 87 2.78 5.20 -38.53
CA SER A 87 2.26 5.69 -37.25
C SER A 87 1.23 4.73 -36.64
N LEU A 88 0.44 4.02 -37.46
CA LEU A 88 -0.49 3.00 -37.00
C LEU A 88 0.27 1.82 -36.44
N GLU A 89 1.30 1.34 -37.13
CA GLU A 89 2.05 0.16 -36.67
C GLU A 89 2.85 0.46 -35.41
N ASP A 90 3.41 1.68 -35.31
CA ASP A 90 4.05 2.16 -34.08
C ASP A 90 3.05 2.24 -32.92
N LEU A 91 1.79 2.65 -33.19
CA LEU A 91 0.73 2.69 -32.18
C LEU A 91 0.26 1.30 -31.77
N LEU A 92 0.09 0.38 -32.72
CA LEU A 92 -0.26 -1.02 -32.44
C LEU A 92 0.83 -1.68 -31.60
N THR A 93 2.10 -1.47 -31.95
CA THR A 93 3.24 -1.95 -31.15
C THR A 93 3.20 -1.41 -29.73
N ARG A 94 2.94 -0.11 -29.56
CA ARG A 94 2.79 0.51 -28.23
C ARG A 94 1.62 -0.06 -27.45
N VAL A 95 0.50 -0.37 -28.09
CA VAL A 95 -0.64 -1.01 -27.42
C VAL A 95 -0.26 -2.39 -26.90
N ASP A 96 0.48 -3.18 -27.67
CA ASP A 96 1.00 -4.49 -27.22
C ASP A 96 1.95 -4.34 -26.02
N GLU A 97 2.82 -3.33 -26.04
CA GLU A 97 3.68 -2.99 -24.90
C GLU A 97 2.87 -2.58 -23.66
N PHE A 98 1.80 -1.79 -23.83
CA PHE A 98 0.90 -1.42 -22.72
C PHE A 98 0.19 -2.63 -22.13
N VAL A 99 -0.26 -3.58 -22.95
CA VAL A 99 -0.84 -4.84 -22.48
C VAL A 99 0.19 -5.61 -21.65
N GLY A 100 1.43 -5.71 -22.13
CA GLY A 100 2.53 -6.34 -21.38
C GLY A 100 2.78 -5.66 -20.03
N MET A 101 2.79 -4.33 -19.97
CA MET A 101 2.93 -3.59 -18.71
C MET A 101 1.74 -3.82 -17.76
N LEU A 102 0.51 -3.87 -18.28
CA LEU A 102 -0.67 -4.16 -17.47
C LEU A 102 -0.61 -5.56 -16.87
N ASP A 103 -0.17 -6.55 -17.63
CA ASP A 103 -0.03 -7.91 -17.12
C ASP A 103 1.04 -8.01 -16.03
N MET A 104 2.16 -7.29 -16.19
CA MET A 104 3.17 -7.17 -15.13
C MET A 104 2.58 -6.52 -13.87
N ILE A 105 1.89 -5.38 -14.00
CA ILE A 105 1.26 -4.68 -12.87
C ILE A 105 0.23 -5.58 -12.17
N ARG A 106 -0.58 -6.32 -12.92
CA ARG A 106 -1.57 -7.26 -12.36
C ARG A 106 -0.89 -8.41 -11.62
N SER A 107 0.17 -8.97 -12.19
CA SER A 107 0.99 -10.02 -11.55
C SER A 107 1.60 -9.52 -10.24
N ASP A 108 2.25 -8.36 -10.27
CA ASP A 108 2.90 -7.77 -9.09
C ASP A 108 1.87 -7.41 -8.01
N SER A 109 0.73 -6.85 -8.41
CA SER A 109 -0.36 -6.55 -7.48
C SER A 109 -0.90 -7.82 -6.84
N SER A 110 -1.09 -8.89 -7.62
CA SER A 110 -1.49 -10.20 -7.11
C SER A 110 -0.46 -10.74 -6.11
N GLN A 111 0.83 -10.66 -6.43
CA GLN A 111 1.91 -11.09 -5.53
C GLN A 111 1.90 -10.30 -4.21
N VAL A 112 1.80 -8.98 -4.28
CA VAL A 112 1.80 -8.12 -3.09
C VAL A 112 0.61 -8.45 -2.19
N VAL A 113 -0.59 -8.56 -2.76
CA VAL A 113 -1.83 -8.76 -2.00
C VAL A 113 -1.94 -10.19 -1.46
N ASN A 114 -1.55 -11.19 -2.24
CA ASN A 114 -1.76 -12.59 -1.87
C ASN A 114 -0.59 -13.19 -1.09
N GLU A 115 0.63 -12.65 -1.22
CA GLU A 115 1.82 -13.21 -0.60
C GLU A 115 2.47 -12.21 0.35
N SER A 116 2.92 -11.06 -0.16
CA SER A 116 3.76 -10.13 0.60
C SER A 116 3.05 -9.55 1.82
N VAL A 117 1.82 -9.05 1.66
CA VAL A 117 1.04 -8.45 2.76
C VAL A 117 0.71 -9.48 3.85
N PRO A 118 0.17 -10.67 3.54
CA PRO A 118 -0.02 -11.71 4.55
C PRO A 118 1.26 -12.13 5.26
N HIS A 119 2.38 -12.21 4.53
CA HIS A 119 3.68 -12.57 5.10
C HIS A 119 4.18 -11.50 6.10
N ILE A 120 4.11 -10.21 5.72
CA ILE A 120 4.44 -9.09 6.61
C ILE A 120 3.53 -9.11 7.85
N HIS A 121 2.23 -9.34 7.68
CA HIS A 121 1.30 -9.45 8.80
C HIS A 121 1.67 -10.60 9.75
N ALA A 122 2.00 -11.77 9.22
CA ALA A 122 2.45 -12.91 10.02
C ALA A 122 3.70 -12.55 10.85
N LYS A 123 4.69 -11.90 10.22
CA LYS A 123 5.88 -11.41 10.93
C LYS A 123 5.56 -10.35 11.99
N ALA A 124 4.64 -9.44 11.72
CA ALA A 124 4.19 -8.47 12.73
C ALA A 124 3.52 -9.15 13.93
N VAL A 125 2.76 -10.23 13.70
CA VAL A 125 2.18 -11.03 14.79
C VAL A 125 3.26 -11.75 15.60
N GLU A 126 4.25 -12.35 14.94
CA GLU A 126 5.42 -12.95 15.62
C GLU A 126 6.16 -11.92 16.49
N MET A 127 6.40 -10.72 15.97
CA MET A 127 7.01 -9.63 16.73
C MET A 127 6.20 -9.25 17.96
N ARG A 128 4.86 -9.17 17.84
CA ARG A 128 3.98 -8.90 18.99
C ARG A 128 4.12 -9.96 20.08
N GLN A 129 4.30 -11.23 19.70
CA GLN A 129 4.54 -12.30 20.68
C GLN A 129 5.90 -12.15 21.36
N LEU A 130 6.92 -11.72 20.63
CA LEU A 130 8.24 -11.44 21.20
C LEU A 130 8.17 -10.28 22.20
N TYR A 131 7.48 -9.17 21.89
CA TYR A 131 7.29 -8.07 22.83
C TYR A 131 6.59 -8.52 24.12
N LYS A 132 5.56 -9.36 24.01
CA LYS A 132 4.92 -9.95 25.21
C LYS A 132 5.89 -10.76 26.08
N LYS A 133 6.87 -11.44 25.48
CA LYS A 133 7.92 -12.16 26.24
C LYS A 133 8.86 -11.17 26.94
N ILE A 134 9.21 -10.08 26.27
CA ILE A 134 10.02 -9.00 26.84
C ILE A 134 9.29 -8.34 28.02
N ASP A 135 8.00 -8.01 27.88
CA ASP A 135 7.20 -7.41 28.95
C ASP A 135 7.13 -8.33 30.19
N LYS A 136 6.95 -9.64 29.98
CA LYS A 136 6.96 -10.63 31.07
C LYS A 136 8.32 -10.67 31.78
N LEU A 137 9.40 -10.61 31.01
CA LEU A 137 10.75 -10.59 31.57
C LEU A 137 11.00 -9.30 32.37
N GLU A 138 10.57 -8.15 31.87
CA GLU A 138 10.69 -6.88 32.60
C GLU A 138 9.91 -6.92 33.91
N ALA A 139 8.67 -7.41 33.89
CA ALA A 139 7.85 -7.57 35.09
C ALA A 139 8.51 -8.51 36.12
N PHE A 140 9.09 -9.62 35.63
CA PHE A 140 9.84 -10.54 36.48
C PHE A 140 11.05 -9.85 37.12
N VAL A 141 11.89 -9.16 36.35
CA VAL A 141 13.07 -8.44 36.86
C VAL A 141 12.68 -7.38 37.90
N LYS A 142 11.60 -6.63 37.68
CA LYS A 142 11.07 -5.67 38.67
C LYS A 142 10.67 -6.35 39.97
N MET A 143 9.97 -7.47 39.88
CA MET A 143 9.57 -8.24 41.06
C MET A 143 10.79 -8.77 41.83
N VAL A 144 11.79 -9.32 41.14
CA VAL A 144 13.06 -9.75 41.76
C VAL A 144 13.74 -8.58 42.47
N GLY A 145 13.81 -7.41 41.83
CA GLY A 145 14.36 -6.20 42.43
C GLY A 145 13.63 -5.82 43.73
N ASN A 146 12.30 -5.88 43.74
CA ASN A 146 11.50 -5.61 44.94
C ASN A 146 11.75 -6.65 46.05
N SER A 147 11.89 -7.95 45.71
CA SER A 147 12.22 -8.99 46.69
C SER A 147 13.59 -8.76 47.32
N VAL A 148 14.59 -8.38 46.53
CA VAL A 148 15.95 -8.09 47.04
C VAL A 148 15.94 -6.85 47.91
N ALA A 149 15.27 -5.77 47.51
CA ALA A 149 15.14 -4.56 48.31
C ALA A 149 14.46 -4.84 49.67
N GLY A 150 13.38 -5.63 49.67
CA GLY A 150 12.72 -6.04 50.92
C GLY A 150 13.61 -6.90 51.81
N MET A 151 14.44 -7.76 51.23
CA MET A 151 15.42 -8.54 51.98
C MET A 151 16.52 -7.66 52.58
N GLU A 152 17.04 -6.70 51.81
CA GLU A 152 18.04 -5.72 52.28
C GLU A 152 17.52 -4.86 53.44
N GLU A 153 16.25 -4.45 53.39
CA GLU A 153 15.60 -3.72 54.49
C GLU A 153 15.49 -4.59 55.76
N GLN A 154 15.11 -5.86 55.63
CA GLN A 154 15.05 -6.78 56.77
C GLN A 154 16.43 -7.05 57.38
N ILE A 155 17.47 -7.19 56.56
CA ILE A 155 18.86 -7.34 57.00
C ILE A 155 19.29 -6.08 57.75
N SER A 156 19.07 -4.89 57.16
CA SER A 156 19.41 -3.61 57.78
C SER A 156 18.72 -3.42 59.13
N LYS A 157 17.44 -3.79 59.23
CA LYS A 157 16.67 -3.76 60.48
C LYS A 157 17.26 -4.72 61.51
N ALA A 158 17.53 -5.97 61.14
CA ALA A 158 18.13 -6.97 62.03
C ALA A 158 19.53 -6.54 62.52
N GLU A 159 20.36 -5.95 61.66
CA GLU A 159 21.66 -5.41 62.01
C GLU A 159 21.54 -4.24 62.99
N SER A 160 20.58 -3.35 62.78
CA SER A 160 20.31 -2.25 63.71
C SER A 160 19.82 -2.75 65.07
N ASP A 161 18.89 -3.70 65.12
CA ASP A 161 18.39 -4.29 66.36
C ASP A 161 19.50 -5.03 67.13
N LEU A 162 20.39 -5.73 66.42
CA LEU A 162 21.54 -6.41 67.01
C LEU A 162 22.62 -5.42 67.49
N GLY A 163 22.91 -4.37 66.70
CA GLY A 163 23.86 -3.31 67.06
C GLY A 163 23.38 -2.42 68.21
N THR A 164 22.07 -2.37 68.44
CA THR A 164 21.44 -1.59 69.53
C THR A 164 21.31 -2.39 70.84
N PHE A 165 21.72 -3.67 70.87
CA PHE A 165 21.67 -4.54 72.06
C PHE A 165 23.09 -4.84 72.59
N PRO A 166 23.45 -4.80 73.91
CA PRO A 166 22.76 -4.41 75.14
C PRO A 166 23.52 -3.29 75.88
N ASN A 167 23.97 -2.21 75.21
CA ASN A 167 24.77 -1.18 75.93
C ASN A 167 23.91 -0.36 76.92
N THR A 168 22.61 -0.23 76.62
CA THR A 168 21.58 0.31 77.53
C THR A 168 21.25 -0.68 78.66
N LEU A 169 21.13 -1.98 78.37
CA LEU A 169 20.90 -3.00 79.40
C LEU A 169 22.12 -3.21 80.31
N LYS A 170 23.36 -3.06 79.80
CA LYS A 170 24.57 -2.97 80.63
C LYS A 170 24.48 -1.80 81.60
N LYS A 171 24.01 -0.62 81.15
CA LYS A 171 23.81 0.56 82.01
C LYS A 171 22.76 0.31 83.10
N PHE A 172 21.66 -0.38 82.79
CA PHE A 172 20.65 -0.76 83.79
C PHE A 172 21.11 -1.87 84.74
N LEU A 173 21.90 -2.84 84.28
CA LEU A 173 22.49 -3.89 85.13
C LEU A 173 23.61 -3.35 86.04
N HIS A 174 24.31 -2.29 85.64
CA HIS A 174 25.29 -1.62 86.52
C HIS A 174 24.63 -0.79 87.64
N THR A 175 23.33 -0.46 87.54
CA THR A 175 22.58 0.24 88.59
C THR A 175 21.89 -0.72 89.56
N ILE A 176 21.69 -1.98 89.17
CA ILE A 176 21.02 -3.00 89.98
C ILE A 176 22.09 -3.95 90.54
N ASN A 177 22.75 -3.50 91.61
CA ASN A 177 23.51 -4.36 92.50
C ASN A 177 22.50 -5.09 93.41
N VAL A 178 22.24 -6.39 93.21
CA VAL A 178 21.37 -7.18 94.11
C VAL A 178 22.00 -8.55 94.38
N PRO A 179 21.96 -9.04 95.64
CA PRO A 179 22.65 -10.26 96.05
C PRO A 179 21.94 -11.53 95.56
N SER A 180 22.72 -12.61 95.52
CA SER A 180 22.29 -14.01 95.47
C SER A 180 21.00 -14.24 96.26
N PHE A 181 19.96 -14.79 95.63
CA PHE A 181 19.19 -15.94 96.10
C PHE A 181 18.22 -16.42 95.01
N LEU A 182 18.26 -17.73 94.79
CA LEU A 182 17.47 -18.57 93.90
C LEU A 182 15.97 -18.21 93.85
N ASN A 183 15.39 -18.10 92.66
CA ASN A 183 14.02 -18.60 92.44
C ASN A 183 13.68 -18.87 90.96
N LYS A 184 13.35 -20.13 90.70
CA LYS A 184 12.23 -20.63 89.89
C LYS A 184 12.11 -20.11 88.46
N SER A 185 12.51 -20.98 87.53
CA SER A 185 12.18 -20.91 86.11
C SER A 185 10.72 -20.56 85.85
N SER A 186 10.48 -19.35 85.36
CA SER A 186 9.48 -19.11 84.32
C SER A 186 10.15 -18.21 83.31
N SER A 187 10.67 -18.85 82.27
CA SER A 187 11.22 -18.20 81.09
C SER A 187 10.13 -17.28 80.54
N SER A 188 10.22 -15.98 80.86
CA SER A 188 9.46 -15.01 80.10
C SER A 188 10.00 -15.17 78.70
N ARG A 189 9.10 -15.64 77.84
CA ARG A 189 9.32 -15.84 76.43
C ARG A 189 9.62 -14.45 75.89
N GLN A 190 10.88 -14.03 75.99
CA GLN A 190 11.46 -13.01 75.13
C GLN A 190 10.93 -13.42 73.77
N SER A 191 10.09 -12.56 73.20
CA SER A 191 9.62 -12.64 71.85
C SER A 191 10.87 -12.63 70.99
N GLN A 192 11.49 -13.80 70.84
CA GLN A 192 12.32 -14.13 69.70
C GLN A 192 11.41 -13.76 68.56
N THR A 193 11.73 -12.66 67.90
CA THR A 193 11.18 -12.32 66.60
C THR A 193 11.43 -13.57 65.77
N LEU A 194 10.40 -14.40 65.68
CA LEU A 194 10.50 -15.70 65.05
C LEU A 194 10.82 -15.38 63.61
N TYR A 195 12.03 -15.75 63.19
CA TYR A 195 12.52 -15.47 61.85
C TYR A 195 11.49 -16.01 60.85
N GLU A 196 10.79 -15.10 60.17
CA GLU A 196 9.87 -15.44 59.10
C GLU A 196 10.65 -15.36 57.81
N ALA A 197 10.90 -16.51 57.20
CA ALA A 197 11.65 -16.60 55.96
C ALA A 197 10.95 -15.79 54.86
N PRO A 198 11.67 -14.88 54.16
CA PRO A 198 11.07 -14.13 53.06
C PRO A 198 10.54 -15.06 51.99
N ALA A 199 9.33 -14.78 51.49
CA ALA A 199 8.80 -15.47 50.33
C ALA A 199 9.67 -15.12 49.11
N LEU A 200 10.58 -16.02 48.76
CA LEU A 200 11.41 -15.90 47.57
C LEU A 200 10.57 -16.18 46.33
N PHE A 201 10.82 -15.41 45.28
CA PHE A 201 10.21 -15.68 43.99
C PHE A 201 10.76 -16.98 43.39
N LYS A 202 9.90 -17.72 42.69
CA LYS A 202 10.30 -18.90 41.94
C LYS A 202 10.20 -18.60 40.45
N THR A 203 11.30 -18.79 39.73
CA THR A 203 11.37 -18.55 38.28
C THR A 203 10.38 -19.44 37.51
N GLU A 204 10.16 -20.66 38.00
CA GLU A 204 9.24 -21.66 37.46
C GLU A 204 7.76 -21.23 37.48
N ASP A 205 7.37 -20.32 38.38
CA ASP A 205 6.01 -19.76 38.41
C ASP A 205 5.76 -18.75 37.27
N TYR A 206 6.83 -18.17 36.70
CA TYR A 206 6.76 -17.10 35.70
C TYR A 206 7.18 -17.56 34.29
N PHE A 207 8.09 -18.53 34.23
CA PHE A 207 8.55 -19.17 33.00
C PHE A 207 8.35 -20.69 33.11
N PRO A 208 7.11 -21.19 32.98
CA PRO A 208 6.88 -22.63 32.93
C PRO A 208 7.71 -23.21 31.79
N CYS A 209 8.56 -24.19 32.10
CA CYS A 209 9.36 -24.91 31.11
C CYS A 209 8.42 -25.43 30.02
N VAL A 210 8.43 -24.79 28.85
CA VAL A 210 7.80 -25.34 27.66
C VAL A 210 8.58 -26.62 27.37
N GLY A 211 7.94 -27.76 27.63
CA GLY A 211 8.53 -29.09 27.57
C GLY A 211 9.38 -29.27 26.31
N GLY A 212 10.54 -29.88 26.48
CA GLY A 212 11.54 -30.05 25.44
C GLY A 212 10.92 -30.54 24.14
N THR A 213 11.04 -29.72 23.10
CA THR A 213 10.92 -30.22 21.73
C THR A 213 12.06 -31.19 21.53
N GLN A 214 11.71 -32.47 21.64
CA GLN A 214 12.49 -33.60 21.18
C GLN A 214 12.80 -33.34 19.71
N TYR A 215 14.04 -32.94 19.42
CA TYR A 215 14.58 -32.97 18.07
C TYR A 215 14.64 -34.45 17.67
N VAL A 216 13.80 -34.83 16.70
CA VAL A 216 13.94 -36.06 15.90
C VAL A 216 14.24 -35.62 14.47
#